data_AF-D3B9Z0-F1
#
_entry.id   AF-D3B9Z0-F1
#
_cell.length_a   1.000
_cell.length_b   1.000
_cell.length_c   1.000
_cell.angle_alpha   90.00
_cell.angle_beta   90.00
_cell.angle_gamma   90.00
#
_symmetry.space_group_name_H-M   'P 1'
#
loop_
_entity.id
_entity.type
_entity.pdbx_description
1 polymer ?
#
loop_
_entity_poly.entity_id
_entity_poly.type
_entity_poly.pdbx_seq_one_letter_code
_entity_poly.pdbx_strand_id
1 'polypeptide(L)'
;MSIFKSNSKSNNKWSKSNLYIFLVLFYILFIGGGVCNADETRKILFWAGPSWTGMGTNPYKTPNYLGQTYTKPSCPKQCEFSGDKAKQDEADAVVFEAQPLGQFGYAYLKDLPDFPQKQVDQYYVNFGFEHEHYFPLQFEPGYLSNIDVNMTFRQTSQVYITFTCSWGQMDHGSIDNFKNAPVKPFKEKIKGVGFMSSNCVGGGAIYRTQYIKNMMQLMVVDGLGECLHTKDLDKEDQKAVFADLGESMKIKEKVLGRYLFSLSFENNNITDYVTEKVYSLLMSGSIPIYMGADNIDEYVPEKSIIKTSDFKSPADLVKYLLYLSENEEEYNKYFEWKNKPYPAAFKEKYDRCVFYSGECNLCTHIHKIYDEVKSKENPGHRIHFGEPAEVKKNIRIAQFTHNSCIEVNRNASSHKPIAGQFTFMSWIYPESGSSSKILFSVDSISIGISRVWKQFYLYYCNGDNCVTGEKPIPFGEWRHIAVSITNETARTETIRLYVNGLEDVSLFSSSSVTSEVSNFKFGCKVWNTALSAETIRKSMFKKFRGDEVGLEAYMTFNDVVVSDYSKYRSALAISNIINSNSSKVKAFYEGVSWLLIYLWLYQQSIIQKQQQLEQ
;
A
#
# COMPACT_ATOMS: atom_id res chain seq x y z
N MET A 1 3.06 47.19 23.05
CA MET A 1 3.12 48.09 24.21
C MET A 1 4.53 47.97 24.77
N SER A 2 5.25 49.09 24.94
CA SER A 2 6.72 49.21 25.11
C SER A 2 7.50 49.35 23.79
N ILE A 3 7.70 50.60 23.39
CA ILE A 3 8.90 51.25 22.81
C ILE A 3 8.37 52.51 22.09
N PHE A 4 8.19 53.56 22.87
CA PHE A 4 8.12 54.94 22.39
C PHE A 4 8.79 55.80 23.45
N LYS A 5 10.04 56.22 23.18
CA LYS A 5 10.65 57.44 23.71
C LYS A 5 12.02 57.66 23.07
N SER A 6 12.06 58.50 22.04
CA SER A 6 12.92 59.69 22.01
C SER A 6 12.71 60.47 20.71
N ASN A 7 12.44 61.77 20.85
CA ASN A 7 12.87 62.91 20.01
C ASN A 7 12.88 62.74 18.47
N SER A 8 12.32 63.60 17.63
CA SER A 8 11.99 65.02 17.77
C SER A 8 11.15 65.46 16.55
N LYS A 9 10.46 66.59 16.73
CA LYS A 9 9.79 67.48 15.75
C LYS A 9 10.10 67.21 14.25
N SER A 10 9.07 66.85 13.50
CA SER A 10 8.84 67.42 12.16
C SER A 10 7.35 67.40 11.81
N ASN A 11 6.82 68.59 11.49
CA ASN A 11 5.52 68.78 10.89
C ASN A 11 5.40 67.97 9.59
N ASN A 12 4.39 67.12 9.46
CA ASN A 12 3.89 66.74 8.14
C ASN A 12 2.36 66.62 8.19
N LYS A 13 1.70 67.59 7.55
CA LYS A 13 0.27 67.54 7.21
C LYS A 13 0.07 66.39 6.23
N TRP A 14 -0.60 65.33 6.66
CA TRP A 14 -1.03 64.26 5.77
C TRP A 14 -2.17 64.77 4.88
N SER A 15 -1.97 64.78 3.56
CA SER A 15 -3.04 65.04 2.61
C SER A 15 -4.05 63.88 2.61
N LYS A 16 -5.33 64.14 2.30
CA LYS A 16 -6.39 63.10 2.22
C LYS A 16 -6.00 61.93 1.29
N SER A 17 -5.17 62.18 0.28
CA SER A 17 -4.65 61.15 -0.62
C SER A 17 -3.66 60.19 0.06
N ASN A 18 -2.83 60.69 0.99
CA ASN A 18 -1.90 59.85 1.75
C ASN A 18 -2.63 58.98 2.79
N LEU A 19 -3.75 59.45 3.35
CA LEU A 19 -4.59 58.65 4.24
C LEU A 19 -5.30 57.52 3.48
N TYR A 20 -5.71 57.76 2.23
CA TYR A 20 -6.30 56.73 1.36
C TYR A 20 -5.26 55.67 0.94
N ILE A 21 -4.06 56.09 0.58
CA ILE A 21 -2.95 55.16 0.27
C ILE A 21 -2.56 54.36 1.51
N PHE A 22 -2.52 54.98 2.69
CA PHE A 22 -2.25 54.28 3.94
C PHE A 22 -3.38 53.32 4.32
N LEU A 23 -4.66 53.69 4.14
CA LEU A 23 -5.80 52.80 4.38
C LEU A 23 -5.86 51.65 3.38
N VAL A 24 -5.54 51.86 2.09
CA VAL A 24 -5.46 50.81 1.08
C VAL A 24 -4.26 49.89 1.35
N LEU A 25 -3.09 50.43 1.72
CA LEU A 25 -1.95 49.62 2.14
C LEU A 25 -2.22 48.88 3.45
N PHE A 26 -2.95 49.47 4.40
CA PHE A 26 -3.35 48.81 5.64
C PHE A 26 -4.40 47.73 5.38
N TYR A 27 -5.32 47.94 4.43
CA TYR A 27 -6.31 46.94 3.98
C TYR A 27 -5.64 45.79 3.21
N ILE A 28 -4.64 46.08 2.36
CA ILE A 28 -3.83 45.07 1.66
C ILE A 28 -2.90 44.31 2.63
N LEU A 29 -2.33 44.98 3.64
CA LEU A 29 -1.42 44.36 4.62
C LEU A 29 -2.17 43.56 5.71
N PHE A 30 -3.43 43.90 6.04
CA PHE A 30 -4.19 43.19 7.07
C PHE A 30 -5.23 42.19 6.54
N ILE A 31 -5.56 42.19 5.24
CA ILE A 31 -6.37 41.13 4.61
C ILE A 31 -5.50 40.19 3.74
N GLY A 32 -4.29 40.60 3.37
CA GLY A 32 -3.35 39.83 2.56
C GLY A 32 -2.25 39.09 3.32
N GLY A 33 -2.46 38.74 4.60
CA GLY A 33 -1.39 38.18 5.44
C GLY A 33 -1.79 37.18 6.52
N GLY A 34 -3.08 36.85 6.63
CA GLY A 34 -3.45 35.56 7.21
C GLY A 34 -3.34 34.54 6.10
N VAL A 35 -2.21 33.83 6.01
CA VAL A 35 -2.18 32.55 5.29
C VAL A 35 -3.15 31.65 6.05
N CYS A 36 -4.43 31.70 5.67
CA CYS A 36 -5.29 30.55 5.82
C CYS A 36 -4.60 29.47 4.99
N ASN A 37 -3.75 28.67 5.64
CA ASN A 37 -3.39 27.36 5.13
C ASN A 37 -4.72 26.62 4.98
N ALA A 38 -5.34 26.74 3.81
CA ALA A 38 -6.31 25.74 3.40
C ALA A 38 -5.51 24.43 3.43
N ASP A 39 -5.77 23.59 4.45
CA ASP A 39 -5.15 22.28 4.56
C ASP A 39 -5.36 21.58 3.20
N GLU A 40 -4.27 21.40 2.46
CA GLU A 40 -4.30 20.88 1.08
C GLU A 40 -5.02 19.53 1.08
N THR A 41 -6.16 19.44 0.41
CA THR A 41 -6.92 18.18 0.35
C THR A 41 -6.07 17.09 -0.29
N ARG A 42 -5.85 15.98 0.44
CA ARG A 42 -5.10 14.83 -0.06
C ARG A 42 -6.00 13.83 -0.77
N LYS A 43 -5.57 13.33 -1.92
CA LYS A 43 -6.28 12.33 -2.72
C LYS A 43 -5.78 10.93 -2.37
N ILE A 44 -6.68 10.05 -1.89
CA ILE A 44 -6.36 8.68 -1.50
C ILE A 44 -7.15 7.72 -2.40
N LEU A 45 -6.43 6.84 -3.09
CA LEU A 45 -7.00 5.84 -4.00
C LEU A 45 -6.97 4.45 -3.36
N PHE A 46 -8.09 3.75 -3.34
CA PHE A 46 -8.13 2.33 -3.06
C PHE A 46 -7.96 1.53 -4.34
N TRP A 47 -6.86 0.78 -4.44
CA TRP A 47 -6.51 0.05 -5.66
C TRP A 47 -7.50 -1.07 -5.99
N ALA A 48 -8.12 -1.68 -4.98
CA ALA A 48 -9.11 -2.75 -5.20
C ALA A 48 -10.53 -2.25 -5.54
N GLY A 49 -10.72 -0.93 -5.69
CA GLY A 49 -12.04 -0.31 -5.79
C GLY A 49 -12.49 0.29 -4.45
N PRO A 50 -13.77 0.72 -4.33
CA PRO A 50 -14.28 1.31 -3.10
C PRO A 50 -14.07 0.40 -1.88
N SER A 51 -13.62 0.99 -0.76
CA SER A 51 -13.32 0.22 0.45
C SER A 51 -14.58 -0.42 1.03
N TRP A 52 -14.52 -1.73 1.30
CA TRP A 52 -15.62 -2.47 1.93
C TRP A 52 -15.88 -2.02 3.38
N THR A 53 -14.87 -1.45 4.06
CA THR A 53 -15.00 -0.82 5.38
C THR A 53 -15.72 0.52 5.36
N GLY A 54 -16.13 1.00 4.18
CA GLY A 54 -16.79 2.28 4.02
C GLY A 54 -15.87 3.48 4.09
N MET A 55 -14.56 3.32 4.20
CA MET A 55 -13.62 4.47 4.15
C MET A 55 -13.87 5.31 2.89
N GLY A 56 -14.02 6.62 3.07
CA GLY A 56 -14.38 7.56 2.00
C GLY A 56 -15.87 7.76 1.79
N THR A 57 -16.73 7.11 2.58
CA THR A 57 -18.19 7.28 2.50
C THR A 57 -18.75 7.88 3.79
N ASN A 58 -19.58 8.91 3.66
CA ASN A 58 -20.28 9.54 4.78
C ASN A 58 -21.65 10.10 4.34
N PRO A 59 -22.78 9.66 4.94
CA PRO A 59 -22.88 8.59 5.92
C PRO A 59 -22.60 7.22 5.28
N TYR A 60 -22.03 6.29 6.06
CA TYR A 60 -21.92 4.89 5.69
C TYR A 60 -23.25 4.21 5.98
N LYS A 61 -24.04 3.91 4.94
CA LYS A 61 -25.43 3.42 5.06
C LYS A 61 -25.51 1.91 4.88
N THR A 62 -26.52 1.28 5.48
CA THR A 62 -26.82 -0.15 5.27
C THR A 62 -27.47 -0.40 3.89
N PRO A 63 -27.34 -1.61 3.31
CA PRO A 63 -26.61 -2.78 3.82
C PRO A 63 -25.09 -2.59 3.74
N ASN A 64 -24.35 -3.01 4.78
CA ASN A 64 -22.90 -2.90 4.83
C ASN A 64 -22.25 -3.88 5.82
N TYR A 65 -20.91 -3.97 5.82
CA TYR A 65 -20.16 -4.95 6.61
C TYR A 65 -20.32 -4.78 8.13
N LEU A 66 -20.42 -3.54 8.61
CA LEU A 66 -20.57 -3.25 10.03
C LEU A 66 -22.00 -3.52 10.53
N GLY A 67 -22.99 -3.39 9.64
CA GLY A 67 -24.41 -3.45 9.98
C GLY A 67 -24.90 -2.21 10.70
N GLN A 68 -24.47 -1.04 10.26
CA GLN A 68 -24.80 0.24 10.88
C GLN A 68 -24.99 1.33 9.82
N THR A 69 -26.05 2.13 9.94
CA THR A 69 -26.00 3.48 9.34
C THR A 69 -25.24 4.41 10.29
N TYR A 70 -24.08 4.90 9.86
CA TYR A 70 -23.19 5.71 10.68
C TYR A 70 -22.75 6.99 9.96
N THR A 71 -22.94 8.13 10.64
CA THR A 71 -22.39 9.42 10.22
C THR A 71 -21.05 9.60 10.92
N LYS A 72 -19.97 9.60 10.14
CA LYS A 72 -18.62 9.74 10.69
C LYS A 72 -18.38 11.16 11.18
N PRO A 73 -17.66 11.33 12.31
CA PRO A 73 -17.27 12.65 12.78
C PRO A 73 -16.39 13.35 11.73
N SER A 74 -16.41 14.68 11.71
CA SER A 74 -15.56 15.45 10.82
C SER A 74 -14.09 15.19 11.14
N CYS A 75 -13.30 14.82 10.13
CA CYS A 75 -11.86 14.67 10.29
C CYS A 75 -11.19 16.06 10.29
N PRO A 76 -10.22 16.34 11.18
CA PRO A 76 -9.49 17.60 11.18
C PRO A 76 -8.68 17.82 9.90
N LYS A 77 -8.32 16.74 9.18
CA LYS A 77 -7.61 16.77 7.91
C LYS A 77 -8.54 16.44 6.74
N GLN A 78 -8.36 17.14 5.63
CA GLN A 78 -9.19 17.00 4.44
C GLN A 78 -8.58 15.96 3.49
N CYS A 79 -9.36 14.92 3.15
CA CYS A 79 -8.99 13.94 2.13
C CYS A 79 -10.17 13.62 1.20
N GLU A 80 -9.87 13.44 -0.09
CA GLU A 80 -10.78 12.86 -1.09
C GLU A 80 -10.42 11.39 -1.28
N PHE A 81 -11.39 10.50 -1.15
CA PHE A 81 -11.20 9.06 -1.37
C PHE A 81 -11.83 8.64 -2.69
N SER A 82 -11.17 7.73 -3.41
CA SER A 82 -11.72 7.15 -4.63
C SER A 82 -11.36 5.68 -4.76
N GLY A 83 -12.19 4.91 -5.46
CA GLY A 83 -11.87 3.57 -5.95
C GLY A 83 -11.62 3.54 -7.47
N ASP A 84 -11.59 4.70 -8.13
CA ASP A 84 -11.39 4.80 -9.58
C ASP A 84 -9.89 4.75 -9.91
N LYS A 85 -9.44 3.59 -10.42
CA LYS A 85 -8.05 3.36 -10.82
C LYS A 85 -7.54 4.38 -11.85
N ALA A 86 -8.41 5.00 -12.65
CA ALA A 86 -8.01 6.03 -13.61
C ALA A 86 -7.41 7.28 -12.91
N LYS A 87 -7.72 7.50 -11.63
CA LYS A 87 -7.18 8.58 -10.82
C LYS A 87 -5.80 8.27 -10.19
N GLN A 88 -5.19 7.12 -10.48
CA GLN A 88 -3.92 6.72 -9.85
C GLN A 88 -2.80 7.75 -10.04
N ASP A 89 -2.72 8.40 -11.18
CA ASP A 89 -1.69 9.42 -11.43
C ASP A 89 -1.87 10.70 -10.60
N GLU A 90 -3.09 10.94 -10.10
CA GLU A 90 -3.44 12.12 -9.31
C GLU A 90 -3.46 11.86 -7.80
N ALA A 91 -3.41 10.59 -7.38
CA ALA A 91 -3.51 10.22 -5.98
C ALA A 91 -2.21 10.53 -5.24
N ASP A 92 -2.32 11.18 -4.08
CA ASP A 92 -1.22 11.37 -3.12
C ASP A 92 -0.84 10.03 -2.46
N ALA A 93 -1.82 9.15 -2.23
CA ALA A 93 -1.59 7.81 -1.71
C ALA A 93 -2.45 6.76 -2.41
N VAL A 94 -1.88 5.55 -2.61
CA VAL A 94 -2.55 4.39 -3.17
C VAL A 94 -2.54 3.26 -2.14
N VAL A 95 -3.73 2.81 -1.78
CA VAL A 95 -3.98 1.78 -0.78
C VAL A 95 -4.15 0.43 -1.47
N PHE A 96 -3.29 -0.51 -1.10
CA PHE A 96 -3.25 -1.88 -1.59
C PHE A 96 -3.80 -2.80 -0.51
N GLU A 97 -4.91 -3.47 -0.81
CA GLU A 97 -5.46 -4.47 0.08
C GLU A 97 -4.93 -5.86 -0.31
N ALA A 98 -4.26 -6.52 0.63
CA ALA A 98 -3.59 -7.78 0.33
C ALA A 98 -4.55 -8.92 -0.03
N GLN A 99 -5.78 -8.90 0.46
CA GLN A 99 -6.79 -9.92 0.15
C GLN A 99 -7.15 -9.99 -1.35
N PRO A 100 -7.61 -8.91 -2.00
CA PRO A 100 -7.87 -8.91 -3.44
C PRO A 100 -6.60 -8.99 -4.29
N LEU A 101 -5.45 -8.51 -3.78
CA LEU A 101 -4.19 -8.54 -4.52
C LEU A 101 -3.49 -9.90 -4.50
N GLY A 102 -3.46 -10.57 -3.35
CA GLY A 102 -2.71 -11.81 -3.16
C GLY A 102 -3.54 -13.08 -3.24
N GLN A 103 -4.87 -12.95 -3.19
CA GLN A 103 -5.81 -14.06 -2.98
C GLN A 103 -5.45 -14.87 -1.71
N PHE A 104 -6.17 -15.96 -1.46
CA PHE A 104 -5.96 -16.78 -0.26
C PHE A 104 -4.59 -17.49 -0.28
N GLY A 105 -3.87 -17.43 0.85
CA GLY A 105 -2.59 -18.13 1.01
C GLY A 105 -1.53 -17.67 0.00
N TYR A 106 -0.82 -18.64 -0.59
CA TYR A 106 0.31 -18.39 -1.51
C TYR A 106 -0.10 -18.29 -2.98
N ALA A 107 -1.39 -18.07 -3.27
CA ALA A 107 -1.88 -17.96 -4.64
C ALA A 107 -1.17 -16.84 -5.45
N TYR A 108 -0.75 -15.76 -4.79
CA TYR A 108 0.07 -14.69 -5.38
C TYR A 108 1.41 -15.16 -5.99
N LEU A 109 1.93 -16.33 -5.63
CA LEU A 109 3.15 -16.87 -6.26
C LEU A 109 2.89 -17.36 -7.69
N LYS A 110 1.64 -17.69 -8.01
CA LYS A 110 1.23 -18.05 -9.37
C LYS A 110 0.97 -16.81 -10.21
N ASP A 111 0.24 -15.86 -9.64
CA ASP A 111 -0.15 -14.61 -10.29
C ASP A 111 0.40 -13.44 -9.45
N LEU A 112 1.62 -13.01 -9.78
CA LEU A 112 2.30 -11.94 -9.04
C LEU A 112 1.48 -10.64 -9.08
N PRO A 113 1.28 -9.96 -7.93
CA PRO A 113 0.54 -8.70 -7.90
C PRO A 113 1.22 -7.64 -8.75
N ASP A 114 0.46 -7.03 -9.65
CA ASP A 114 0.93 -5.90 -10.45
C ASP A 114 0.76 -4.59 -9.67
N PHE A 115 1.85 -3.82 -9.61
CA PHE A 115 1.86 -2.51 -8.99
C PHE A 115 1.86 -1.45 -10.09
N PRO A 116 1.00 -0.42 -9.98
CA PRO A 116 1.11 0.71 -10.89
C PRO A 116 2.49 1.38 -10.74
N GLN A 117 2.87 2.18 -11.73
CA GLN A 117 4.08 2.99 -11.59
C GLN A 117 3.83 4.08 -10.53
N LYS A 118 4.72 4.13 -9.54
CA LYS A 118 4.65 5.11 -8.45
C LYS A 118 5.00 6.50 -8.94
N GLN A 119 4.07 7.43 -8.75
CA GLN A 119 4.28 8.83 -9.11
C GLN A 119 5.28 9.50 -8.16
N VAL A 120 5.86 10.62 -8.60
CA VAL A 120 6.64 11.51 -7.72
C VAL A 120 5.77 11.92 -6.54
N ASP A 121 6.33 11.80 -5.34
CA ASP A 121 5.68 12.07 -4.05
C ASP A 121 4.42 11.27 -3.75
N GLN A 122 4.09 10.21 -4.50
CA GLN A 122 2.98 9.32 -4.17
C GLN A 122 3.42 8.24 -3.19
N TYR A 123 2.54 7.86 -2.25
CA TYR A 123 2.80 6.85 -1.23
C TYR A 123 1.96 5.59 -1.41
N TYR A 124 2.54 4.43 -1.16
CA TYR A 124 1.87 3.13 -1.17
C TYR A 124 1.57 2.69 0.25
N VAL A 125 0.30 2.36 0.49
CA VAL A 125 -0.22 1.95 1.79
C VAL A 125 -0.59 0.48 1.72
N ASN A 126 0.00 -0.34 2.59
CA ASN A 126 -0.42 -1.72 2.79
C ASN A 126 -1.60 -1.74 3.76
N PHE A 127 -2.77 -2.14 3.27
CA PHE A 127 -3.98 -2.28 4.05
C PHE A 127 -4.34 -3.75 4.22
N GLY A 128 -4.53 -4.18 5.46
CA GLY A 128 -4.85 -5.57 5.74
C GLY A 128 -5.28 -5.79 7.18
N PHE A 129 -6.37 -6.52 7.35
CA PHE A 129 -6.87 -6.87 8.68
C PHE A 129 -6.67 -8.34 9.04
N GLU A 130 -6.48 -9.18 8.03
CA GLU A 130 -6.29 -10.60 8.24
C GLU A 130 -4.83 -10.92 8.52
N HIS A 131 -4.54 -12.05 9.16
CA HIS A 131 -3.18 -12.38 9.57
C HIS A 131 -2.35 -13.10 8.49
N GLU A 132 -1.04 -13.24 8.71
CA GLU A 132 -0.04 -13.78 7.77
C GLU A 132 -0.34 -15.18 7.26
N HIS A 133 -0.91 -16.06 8.08
CA HIS A 133 -1.27 -17.41 7.62
C HIS A 133 -2.48 -17.43 6.67
N TYR A 134 -3.30 -16.38 6.67
CA TYR A 134 -4.46 -16.26 5.80
C TYR A 134 -4.10 -15.54 4.50
N PHE A 135 -3.38 -14.41 4.63
CA PHE A 135 -2.88 -13.60 3.52
C PHE A 135 -1.39 -13.27 3.72
N PRO A 136 -0.48 -14.17 3.32
CA PRO A 136 0.96 -13.99 3.51
C PRO A 136 1.56 -12.82 2.73
N LEU A 137 0.95 -12.41 1.60
CA LEU A 137 1.45 -11.32 0.76
C LEU A 137 1.73 -10.02 1.56
N GLN A 138 0.85 -9.66 2.49
CA GLN A 138 0.97 -8.41 3.26
C GLN A 138 2.17 -8.37 4.23
N PHE A 139 2.82 -9.51 4.45
CA PHE A 139 4.01 -9.65 5.28
C PHE A 139 5.25 -10.05 4.48
N GLU A 140 5.11 -10.24 3.16
CA GLU A 140 6.19 -10.68 2.31
C GLU A 140 7.23 -9.56 2.12
N PRO A 141 8.52 -9.75 2.48
CA PRO A 141 9.54 -8.71 2.36
C PRO A 141 9.65 -8.10 0.95
N GLY A 142 9.49 -8.91 -0.10
CA GLY A 142 9.48 -8.42 -1.47
C GLY A 142 8.34 -7.42 -1.73
N TYR A 143 7.14 -7.72 -1.25
CA TYR A 143 5.96 -6.85 -1.33
C TYR A 143 6.17 -5.60 -0.47
N LEU A 144 6.48 -5.78 0.82
CA LEU A 144 6.67 -4.69 1.78
C LEU A 144 7.79 -3.73 1.40
N SER A 145 8.79 -4.18 0.64
CA SER A 145 9.85 -3.29 0.15
C SER A 145 9.34 -2.17 -0.77
N ASN A 146 8.15 -2.32 -1.37
CA ASN A 146 7.51 -1.31 -2.21
C ASN A 146 6.46 -0.46 -1.48
N ILE A 147 6.17 -0.77 -0.21
CA ILE A 147 5.18 -0.11 0.63
C ILE A 147 5.87 0.97 1.48
N ASP A 148 5.22 2.13 1.65
CA ASP A 148 5.72 3.20 2.53
C ASP A 148 5.01 3.23 3.89
N VAL A 149 3.73 2.87 3.92
CA VAL A 149 2.89 2.95 5.13
C VAL A 149 2.19 1.62 5.36
N ASN A 150 2.32 1.05 6.55
CA ASN A 150 1.48 -0.06 6.97
C ASN A 150 0.25 0.46 7.72
N MET A 151 -0.92 0.02 7.27
CA MET A 151 -2.22 0.23 7.89
C MET A 151 -2.87 -1.14 8.17
N THR A 152 -2.49 -1.77 9.27
CA THR A 152 -2.93 -3.14 9.61
C THR A 152 -3.39 -3.28 11.05
N PHE A 153 -3.86 -4.46 11.44
CA PHE A 153 -4.23 -4.74 12.84
C PHE A 153 -3.04 -4.71 13.81
N ARG A 154 -1.79 -4.83 13.31
CA ARG A 154 -0.58 -4.82 14.14
C ARG A 154 -0.38 -3.45 14.77
N GLN A 155 -0.22 -3.40 16.09
CA GLN A 155 0.02 -2.13 16.80
C GLN A 155 1.34 -1.45 16.42
N THR A 156 2.28 -2.19 15.82
CA THR A 156 3.52 -1.65 15.25
C THR A 156 3.33 -0.91 13.93
N SER A 157 2.16 -0.98 13.31
CA SER A 157 1.84 -0.28 12.06
C SER A 157 1.82 1.23 12.28
N GLN A 158 2.25 1.98 11.27
CA GLN A 158 2.18 3.45 11.30
C GLN A 158 0.74 3.96 11.47
N VAL A 159 -0.22 3.23 10.88
CA VAL A 159 -1.67 3.47 11.02
C VAL A 159 -2.34 2.19 11.47
N TYR A 160 -2.15 1.78 12.73
CA TYR A 160 -2.86 0.58 13.19
C TYR A 160 -4.37 0.82 13.36
N ILE A 161 -5.13 -0.21 13.04
CA ILE A 161 -6.59 -0.23 13.03
C ILE A 161 -7.11 -1.42 13.84
N THR A 162 -8.36 -1.36 14.30
CA THR A 162 -8.98 -2.45 15.07
C THR A 162 -10.34 -2.85 14.49
N PHE A 163 -10.85 -4.01 14.90
CA PHE A 163 -12.24 -4.44 14.72
C PHE A 163 -13.07 -4.26 16.01
N THR A 164 -12.59 -3.45 16.95
CA THR A 164 -13.27 -3.10 18.19
C THR A 164 -14.44 -2.17 17.92
N CYS A 165 -15.49 -2.71 17.31
CA CYS A 165 -16.63 -1.98 16.77
C CYS A 165 -17.94 -2.56 17.31
N SER A 166 -19.03 -1.80 17.27
CA SER A 166 -20.35 -2.28 17.70
C SER A 166 -21.08 -3.04 16.59
N TRP A 167 -20.54 -4.16 16.11
CA TRP A 167 -21.12 -4.95 15.01
C TRP A 167 -22.65 -5.18 15.10
N GLY A 168 -23.34 -5.25 13.95
CA GLY A 168 -24.75 -5.66 13.87
C GLY A 168 -25.80 -4.65 14.39
N GLN A 169 -25.39 -3.45 14.81
CA GLN A 169 -26.29 -2.43 15.36
C GLN A 169 -26.93 -1.56 14.27
N MET A 170 -27.96 -2.06 13.57
CA MET A 170 -28.54 -1.41 12.36
C MET A 170 -28.76 0.10 12.46
N ASP A 171 -29.23 0.59 13.60
CA ASP A 171 -29.37 2.00 13.94
C ASP A 171 -28.68 2.25 15.29
N HIS A 172 -27.80 3.27 15.38
CA HIS A 172 -27.16 3.75 16.63
C HIS A 172 -25.98 2.95 17.18
N GLY A 173 -24.93 2.77 16.37
CA GLY A 173 -23.61 2.32 16.84
C GLY A 173 -22.95 3.27 17.85
N SER A 174 -22.57 2.76 19.01
CA SER A 174 -21.87 3.44 20.11
C SER A 174 -21.14 2.40 20.98
N ILE A 175 -20.08 2.82 21.66
CA ILE A 175 -19.40 1.97 22.64
C ILE A 175 -20.36 1.55 23.78
N ASP A 176 -21.42 2.31 24.04
CA ASP A 176 -22.41 1.97 25.06
C ASP A 176 -23.30 0.78 24.65
N ASN A 177 -23.30 0.35 23.39
CA ASN A 177 -24.04 -0.86 22.99
C ASN A 177 -23.57 -2.09 23.76
N PHE A 178 -22.28 -2.20 24.12
CA PHE A 178 -21.79 -3.33 24.91
C PHE A 178 -22.41 -3.37 26.32
N LYS A 179 -22.56 -2.21 26.98
CA LYS A 179 -23.23 -2.10 28.27
C LYS A 179 -24.72 -2.38 28.15
N ASN A 180 -25.36 -1.77 27.16
CA ASN A 180 -26.81 -1.82 26.95
C ASN A 180 -27.29 -3.15 26.36
N ALA A 181 -26.38 -3.99 25.87
CA ALA A 181 -26.69 -5.31 25.36
C ALA A 181 -27.50 -6.14 26.38
N PRO A 182 -28.68 -6.66 26.00
CA PRO A 182 -29.57 -7.37 26.92
C PRO A 182 -28.94 -8.70 27.37
N VAL A 183 -29.09 -9.02 28.65
CA VAL A 183 -28.67 -10.31 29.21
C VAL A 183 -29.92 -11.06 29.60
N LYS A 184 -30.18 -12.21 28.95
CA LYS A 184 -31.29 -13.09 29.34
C LYS A 184 -31.07 -13.63 30.75
N PRO A 185 -32.13 -13.80 31.56
CA PRO A 185 -32.03 -14.42 32.88
C PRO A 185 -31.31 -15.76 32.83
N PHE A 186 -30.48 -16.05 33.83
CA PHE A 186 -29.67 -17.27 33.90
C PHE A 186 -30.50 -18.55 33.69
N LYS A 187 -31.71 -18.60 34.27
CA LYS A 187 -32.63 -19.74 34.19
C LYS A 187 -33.25 -19.95 32.80
N GLU A 188 -33.26 -18.92 31.95
CA GLU A 188 -33.77 -18.98 30.58
C GLU A 188 -32.69 -19.34 29.55
N LYS A 189 -31.41 -19.33 29.96
CA LYS A 189 -30.29 -19.65 29.08
C LYS A 189 -30.05 -21.14 28.97
N ILE A 190 -29.62 -21.56 27.78
CA ILE A 190 -29.13 -22.91 27.52
C ILE A 190 -27.83 -23.10 28.31
N LYS A 191 -27.83 -24.10 29.20
CA LYS A 191 -26.67 -24.51 30.01
C LYS A 191 -25.64 -25.28 29.17
N GLY A 192 -25.09 -24.62 28.16
CA GLY A 192 -24.12 -25.17 27.22
C GLY A 192 -23.32 -24.07 26.53
N VAL A 193 -22.57 -24.47 25.51
CA VAL A 193 -21.70 -23.57 24.74
C VAL A 193 -22.21 -23.46 23.31
N GLY A 194 -22.44 -22.24 22.82
CA GLY A 194 -22.72 -21.98 21.40
C GLY A 194 -21.45 -21.73 20.59
N PHE A 195 -21.35 -22.29 19.39
CA PHE A 195 -20.28 -22.00 18.43
C PHE A 195 -20.86 -21.74 17.05
N MET A 196 -20.50 -20.63 16.41
CA MET A 196 -20.97 -20.30 15.06
C MET A 196 -19.81 -19.82 14.20
N SER A 197 -19.39 -20.67 13.25
CA SER A 197 -18.36 -20.36 12.27
C SER A 197 -18.49 -21.25 11.03
N SER A 198 -17.98 -20.80 9.89
CA SER A 198 -17.86 -21.60 8.66
C SER A 198 -16.45 -22.17 8.44
N ASN A 199 -15.41 -21.49 8.94
CA ASN A 199 -14.03 -21.91 8.73
C ASN A 199 -13.56 -22.95 9.75
N CYS A 200 -13.32 -24.19 9.31
CA CYS A 200 -12.75 -25.25 10.15
C CYS A 200 -11.24 -25.45 10.02
N VAL A 201 -10.58 -24.87 8.99
CA VAL A 201 -9.22 -25.26 8.61
C VAL A 201 -8.35 -24.07 8.21
N GLY A 202 -8.86 -23.18 7.36
CA GLY A 202 -8.11 -22.09 6.75
C GLY A 202 -7.46 -21.15 7.78
N GLY A 203 -6.27 -20.63 7.45
CA GLY A 203 -5.56 -19.66 8.29
C GLY A 203 -5.06 -20.16 9.64
N GLY A 204 -5.10 -21.48 9.92
CA GLY A 204 -4.73 -22.04 11.22
C GLY A 204 -5.93 -22.45 12.08
N ALA A 205 -7.17 -22.26 11.58
CA ALA A 205 -8.39 -22.63 12.31
C ALA A 205 -8.43 -24.12 12.69
N ILE A 206 -7.65 -24.98 12.04
CA ILE A 206 -7.52 -26.39 12.41
C ILE A 206 -7.15 -26.60 13.89
N TYR A 207 -6.31 -25.73 14.48
CA TYR A 207 -5.90 -25.85 15.88
C TYR A 207 -7.04 -25.50 16.84
N ARG A 208 -7.78 -24.41 16.56
CA ARG A 208 -8.96 -24.04 17.35
C ARG A 208 -10.04 -25.13 17.23
N THR A 209 -10.23 -25.69 16.03
CA THR A 209 -11.22 -26.74 15.77
C THR A 209 -10.89 -28.01 16.55
N GLN A 210 -9.60 -28.37 16.66
CA GLN A 210 -9.19 -29.49 17.51
C GLN A 210 -9.47 -29.24 19.00
N TYR A 211 -9.22 -28.02 19.49
CA TYR A 211 -9.55 -27.67 20.88
C TYR A 211 -11.05 -27.79 21.15
N ILE A 212 -11.90 -27.32 20.23
CA ILE A 212 -13.36 -27.42 20.35
C ILE A 212 -13.82 -28.89 20.35
N LYS A 213 -13.25 -29.75 19.49
CA LYS A 213 -13.54 -31.19 19.49
C LYS A 213 -13.21 -31.84 20.84
N ASN A 214 -12.12 -31.43 21.49
CA ASN A 214 -11.78 -31.92 22.83
C ASN A 214 -12.81 -31.44 23.89
N MET A 215 -13.31 -30.21 23.78
CA MET A 215 -14.39 -29.72 24.65
C MET A 215 -15.72 -30.48 24.42
N MET A 216 -16.06 -30.78 23.17
CA MET A 216 -17.28 -31.52 22.79
C MET A 216 -17.35 -32.93 23.41
N GLN A 217 -16.21 -33.50 23.78
CA GLN A 217 -16.16 -34.79 24.49
C GLN A 217 -16.53 -34.68 25.97
N LEU A 218 -16.51 -33.46 26.53
CA LEU A 218 -16.61 -33.21 27.97
C LEU A 218 -17.85 -32.40 28.36
N MET A 219 -18.40 -31.61 27.43
CA MET A 219 -19.66 -30.87 27.62
C MET A 219 -20.37 -30.64 26.29
N VAL A 220 -21.65 -30.26 26.35
CA VAL A 220 -22.43 -29.91 25.15
C VAL A 220 -21.91 -28.61 24.55
N VAL A 221 -21.43 -28.70 23.31
CA VAL A 221 -21.10 -27.56 22.45
C VAL A 221 -21.94 -27.67 21.18
N ASP A 222 -22.85 -26.73 20.99
CA ASP A 222 -23.71 -26.66 19.82
C ASP A 222 -22.98 -25.88 18.71
N GLY A 223 -22.57 -26.59 17.65
CA GLY A 223 -22.04 -26.01 16.43
C GLY A 223 -23.18 -25.63 15.48
N LEU A 224 -23.39 -24.32 15.34
CA LEU A 224 -24.52 -23.68 14.66
C LEU A 224 -24.16 -23.12 13.28
N GLY A 225 -22.86 -23.14 12.91
CA GLY A 225 -22.39 -22.79 11.58
C GLY A 225 -22.05 -24.05 10.76
N GLU A 226 -21.39 -23.87 9.61
CA GLU A 226 -20.94 -24.99 8.77
C GLU A 226 -19.81 -25.79 9.45
N CYS A 227 -19.00 -25.12 10.28
CA CYS A 227 -17.89 -25.75 10.98
C CYS A 227 -18.36 -26.45 12.26
N LEU A 228 -18.00 -27.73 12.41
CA LEU A 228 -18.40 -28.58 13.53
C LEU A 228 -19.92 -28.59 13.76
N HIS A 229 -20.69 -28.55 12.67
CA HIS A 229 -22.15 -28.48 12.74
C HIS A 229 -22.74 -29.64 13.55
N THR A 230 -23.50 -29.32 14.60
CA THR A 230 -24.24 -30.29 15.42
C THR A 230 -25.70 -29.94 15.60
N LYS A 231 -26.12 -28.72 15.24
CA LYS A 231 -27.48 -28.24 15.46
C LYS A 231 -27.86 -27.16 14.45
N ASP A 232 -29.02 -27.34 13.83
CA ASP A 232 -29.61 -26.36 12.93
C ASP A 232 -30.08 -25.10 13.68
N LEU A 233 -30.02 -23.96 12.98
CA LEU A 233 -30.70 -22.74 13.41
C LEU A 233 -32.22 -22.88 13.27
N ASP A 234 -32.98 -22.16 14.09
CA ASP A 234 -34.42 -22.05 13.89
C ASP A 234 -34.72 -21.46 12.50
N LYS A 235 -35.82 -21.86 11.88
CA LYS A 235 -36.18 -21.43 10.51
C LYS A 235 -36.17 -19.90 10.32
N GLU A 236 -36.55 -19.15 11.35
CA GLU A 236 -36.55 -17.67 11.34
C GLU A 236 -35.16 -17.04 11.38
N ASP A 237 -34.14 -17.79 11.84
CA ASP A 237 -32.75 -17.35 11.97
C ASP A 237 -31.89 -17.81 10.77
N GLN A 238 -32.44 -18.65 9.88
CA GLN A 238 -31.78 -19.10 8.65
C GLN A 238 -31.88 -18.02 7.56
N LYS A 239 -30.96 -17.05 7.57
CA LYS A 239 -30.77 -16.09 6.47
C LYS A 239 -29.48 -16.35 5.71
N ALA A 240 -29.39 -15.85 4.49
CA ALA A 240 -28.19 -15.97 3.67
C ALA A 240 -27.02 -15.18 4.30
N VAL A 241 -26.06 -15.90 4.88
CA VAL A 241 -24.96 -15.42 5.76
C VAL A 241 -23.95 -14.46 5.08
N PHE A 242 -24.13 -14.11 3.81
CA PHE A 242 -23.26 -13.19 3.08
C PHE A 242 -24.01 -12.18 2.21
N ALA A 243 -25.35 -12.16 2.24
CA ALA A 243 -26.12 -11.14 1.54
C ALA A 243 -25.99 -9.78 2.26
N ASP A 244 -25.96 -9.79 3.59
CA ASP A 244 -25.69 -8.64 4.46
C ASP A 244 -24.95 -9.15 5.71
N LEU A 245 -23.66 -8.84 5.83
CA LEU A 245 -22.86 -9.27 6.98
C LEU A 245 -23.32 -8.60 8.27
N GLY A 246 -23.75 -7.33 8.19
CA GLY A 246 -24.30 -6.60 9.31
C GLY A 246 -25.53 -7.28 9.90
N GLU A 247 -26.47 -7.67 9.03
CA GLU A 247 -27.64 -8.45 9.44
C GLU A 247 -27.24 -9.83 10.00
N SER A 248 -26.26 -10.48 9.38
CA SER A 248 -25.74 -11.77 9.83
C SER A 248 -25.16 -11.66 11.26
N MET A 249 -24.49 -10.56 11.59
CA MET A 249 -23.99 -10.28 12.94
C MET A 249 -25.11 -10.10 13.96
N LYS A 250 -26.19 -9.40 13.60
CA LYS A 250 -27.38 -9.26 14.44
C LYS A 250 -28.06 -10.60 14.74
N ILE A 251 -28.13 -11.50 13.75
CA ILE A 251 -28.66 -12.86 13.94
C ILE A 251 -27.74 -13.67 14.85
N LYS A 252 -26.43 -13.61 14.60
CA LYS A 252 -25.41 -14.26 15.43
C LYS A 252 -25.53 -13.84 16.90
N GLU A 253 -25.71 -12.56 17.18
CA GLU A 253 -25.97 -12.03 18.51
C GLU A 253 -27.26 -12.62 19.12
N LYS A 254 -28.39 -12.58 18.40
CA LYS A 254 -29.67 -13.13 18.86
C LYS A 254 -29.55 -14.62 19.23
N VAL A 255 -28.91 -15.40 18.37
CA VAL A 255 -28.80 -16.86 18.52
C VAL A 255 -27.86 -17.22 19.66
N LEU A 256 -26.65 -16.65 19.68
CA LEU A 256 -25.63 -16.98 20.69
C LEU A 256 -26.01 -16.45 22.08
N GLY A 257 -26.78 -15.36 22.15
CA GLY A 257 -27.32 -14.83 23.41
C GLY A 257 -28.24 -15.78 24.18
N ARG A 258 -28.70 -16.87 23.54
CA ARG A 258 -29.49 -17.94 24.18
C ARG A 258 -28.65 -18.84 25.08
N TYR A 259 -27.32 -18.87 24.93
CA TYR A 259 -26.43 -19.72 25.71
C TYR A 259 -25.86 -18.98 26.92
N LEU A 260 -25.45 -19.73 27.95
CA LEU A 260 -24.60 -19.20 29.02
C LEU A 260 -23.25 -18.76 28.47
N PHE A 261 -22.64 -19.62 27.66
CA PHE A 261 -21.32 -19.43 27.09
C PHE A 261 -21.36 -19.54 25.57
N SER A 262 -20.46 -18.83 24.90
CA SER A 262 -20.27 -18.98 23.46
C SER A 262 -18.79 -18.80 23.11
N LEU A 263 -18.34 -19.44 22.03
CA LEU A 263 -16.93 -19.41 21.62
C LEU A 263 -16.63 -18.22 20.71
N SER A 264 -15.67 -17.39 21.10
CA SER A 264 -15.07 -16.32 20.28
C SER A 264 -13.62 -16.65 19.93
N PHE A 265 -13.39 -17.86 19.42
CA PHE A 265 -12.05 -18.31 19.06
C PHE A 265 -11.63 -17.69 17.73
N GLU A 266 -10.48 -17.03 17.70
CA GLU A 266 -9.86 -16.57 16.47
C GLU A 266 -9.37 -17.72 15.61
N ASN A 267 -9.20 -17.45 14.31
CA ASN A 267 -8.67 -18.46 13.38
C ASN A 267 -7.24 -18.87 13.76
N ASN A 268 -6.49 -17.98 14.42
CA ASN A 268 -5.15 -18.25 14.92
C ASN A 268 -4.84 -17.37 16.14
N ASN A 269 -3.90 -17.80 16.98
CA ASN A 269 -3.50 -17.10 18.20
C ASN A 269 -2.36 -16.15 17.90
N ILE A 270 -2.70 -14.91 17.54
CA ILE A 270 -1.75 -13.91 17.07
C ILE A 270 -1.97 -12.62 17.87
N THR A 271 -0.91 -12.09 18.46
CA THR A 271 -0.92 -10.79 19.16
C THR A 271 -1.50 -9.70 18.25
N ASP A 272 -2.36 -8.86 18.82
CA ASP A 272 -3.14 -7.80 18.17
C ASP A 272 -4.30 -8.26 17.27
N TYR A 273 -4.39 -9.54 16.90
CA TYR A 273 -5.45 -10.04 16.01
C TYR A 273 -6.73 -10.32 16.80
N VAL A 274 -7.53 -9.27 17.01
CA VAL A 274 -8.84 -9.33 17.67
C VAL A 274 -9.92 -8.87 16.70
N THR A 275 -10.86 -9.75 16.41
CA THR A 275 -11.87 -9.56 15.35
C THR A 275 -13.27 -9.35 15.92
N GLU A 276 -14.28 -9.35 15.05
CA GLU A 276 -15.70 -9.21 15.39
C GLU A 276 -16.22 -10.27 16.38
N LYS A 277 -15.51 -11.41 16.47
CA LYS A 277 -15.97 -12.60 17.20
C LYS A 277 -16.25 -12.31 18.67
N VAL A 278 -15.30 -11.70 19.39
CA VAL A 278 -15.50 -11.38 20.82
C VAL A 278 -16.57 -10.31 21.03
N TYR A 279 -16.62 -9.31 20.15
CA TYR A 279 -17.57 -8.21 20.24
C TYR A 279 -19.01 -8.66 20.02
N SER A 280 -19.25 -9.54 19.04
CA SER A 280 -20.57 -10.15 18.85
C SER A 280 -21.07 -10.88 20.09
N LEU A 281 -20.18 -11.53 20.85
CA LEU A 281 -20.58 -12.22 22.07
C LEU A 281 -20.84 -11.25 23.23
N LEU A 282 -19.99 -10.24 23.40
CA LEU A 282 -20.22 -9.18 24.40
C LEU A 282 -21.58 -8.47 24.17
N MET A 283 -22.00 -8.30 22.91
CA MET A 283 -23.30 -7.73 22.54
C MET A 283 -24.46 -8.73 22.62
N SER A 284 -24.19 -10.03 22.52
CA SER A 284 -25.23 -11.07 22.65
C SER A 284 -25.72 -11.29 24.10
N GLY A 285 -24.93 -10.88 25.09
CA GLY A 285 -25.17 -11.20 26.50
C GLY A 285 -24.85 -12.66 26.88
N SER A 286 -24.18 -13.43 26.02
CA SER A 286 -23.50 -14.68 26.36
C SER A 286 -22.08 -14.38 26.85
N ILE A 287 -21.56 -15.14 27.82
CA ILE A 287 -20.17 -14.99 28.25
C ILE A 287 -19.24 -15.49 27.13
N PRO A 288 -18.33 -14.65 26.59
CA PRO A 288 -17.38 -15.07 25.57
C PRO A 288 -16.30 -15.98 26.19
N ILE A 289 -16.08 -17.14 25.58
CA ILE A 289 -14.89 -17.97 25.81
C ILE A 289 -13.91 -17.66 24.68
N TYR A 290 -12.78 -17.06 25.02
CA TYR A 290 -11.83 -16.49 24.07
C TYR A 290 -10.57 -17.35 23.91
N MET A 291 -10.14 -17.48 22.65
CA MET A 291 -8.85 -18.03 22.24
C MET A 291 -8.35 -17.17 21.09
N GLY A 292 -7.17 -16.59 21.19
CA GLY A 292 -6.67 -15.67 20.17
C GLY A 292 -5.46 -14.88 20.66
N ALA A 293 -5.51 -13.57 20.49
CA ALA A 293 -4.46 -12.64 20.91
C ALA A 293 -4.16 -12.73 22.42
N ASP A 294 -2.89 -12.73 22.77
CA ASP A 294 -2.40 -12.77 24.14
C ASP A 294 -2.66 -11.46 24.91
N ASN A 295 -2.75 -10.35 24.19
CA ASN A 295 -3.07 -9.02 24.72
C ASN A 295 -4.56 -8.67 24.70
N ILE A 296 -5.46 -9.66 24.61
CA ILE A 296 -6.93 -9.46 24.56
C ILE A 296 -7.49 -8.57 25.70
N ASP A 297 -6.84 -8.53 26.86
CA ASP A 297 -7.27 -7.72 28.00
C ASP A 297 -7.27 -6.20 27.69
N GLU A 298 -6.51 -5.74 26.68
CA GLU A 298 -6.57 -4.35 26.18
C GLU A 298 -7.80 -4.08 25.31
N TYR A 299 -8.44 -5.13 24.79
CA TYR A 299 -9.46 -5.07 23.74
C TYR A 299 -10.87 -5.38 24.25
N VAL A 300 -11.04 -5.65 25.55
CA VAL A 300 -12.34 -5.96 26.16
C VAL A 300 -12.50 -5.26 27.53
N PRO A 301 -13.73 -5.12 28.03
CA PRO A 301 -13.94 -4.69 29.42
C PRO A 301 -13.36 -5.69 30.43
N GLU A 302 -12.96 -5.21 31.61
CA GLU A 302 -12.41 -6.07 32.67
C GLU A 302 -13.38 -7.18 33.09
N LYS A 303 -12.86 -8.40 33.27
CA LYS A 303 -13.65 -9.58 33.70
C LYS A 303 -14.89 -9.85 32.85
N SER A 304 -14.84 -9.51 31.56
CA SER A 304 -15.97 -9.71 30.63
C SER A 304 -15.90 -11.01 29.83
N ILE A 305 -14.76 -11.72 29.87
CA ILE A 305 -14.50 -12.94 29.08
C ILE A 305 -13.86 -14.04 29.93
N ILE A 306 -13.92 -15.28 29.45
CA ILE A 306 -13.16 -16.42 29.96
C ILE A 306 -12.06 -16.73 28.94
N LYS A 307 -10.79 -16.63 29.33
CA LYS A 307 -9.67 -16.91 28.43
C LYS A 307 -9.26 -18.37 28.52
N THR A 308 -9.12 -19.04 27.38
CA THR A 308 -8.62 -20.42 27.32
C THR A 308 -7.19 -20.55 27.86
N SER A 309 -6.37 -19.48 27.76
CA SER A 309 -5.00 -19.41 28.26
C SER A 309 -4.90 -19.42 29.79
N ASP A 310 -5.98 -19.16 30.52
CA ASP A 310 -6.00 -19.23 31.99
C ASP A 310 -6.09 -20.68 32.51
N PHE A 311 -6.26 -21.66 31.61
CA PHE A 311 -6.46 -23.07 31.93
C PHE A 311 -5.36 -23.95 31.32
N LYS A 312 -4.95 -24.99 32.05
CA LYS A 312 -3.90 -25.92 31.59
C LYS A 312 -4.38 -26.85 30.47
N SER A 313 -5.69 -27.10 30.39
CA SER A 313 -6.29 -28.02 29.43
C SER A 313 -7.75 -27.65 29.12
N PRO A 314 -8.31 -28.12 28.00
CA PRO A 314 -9.75 -28.04 27.74
C PRO A 314 -10.60 -28.64 28.87
N ALA A 315 -10.11 -29.68 29.55
CA ALA A 315 -10.83 -30.32 30.65
C ALA A 315 -10.94 -29.41 31.88
N ASP A 316 -9.87 -28.67 32.21
CA ASP A 316 -9.89 -27.70 33.31
C ASP A 316 -10.84 -26.54 33.01
N LEU A 317 -10.85 -26.06 31.74
CA LEU A 317 -11.83 -25.07 31.30
C LEU A 317 -13.25 -25.60 31.44
N VAL A 318 -13.55 -26.80 30.91
CA VAL A 318 -14.90 -27.39 30.99
C VAL A 318 -15.34 -27.58 32.44
N LYS A 319 -14.44 -28.01 33.34
CA LYS A 319 -14.74 -28.10 34.78
C LYS A 319 -15.17 -26.75 35.35
N TYR A 320 -14.52 -25.66 34.97
CA TYR A 320 -14.89 -24.31 35.39
C TYR A 320 -16.22 -23.85 34.79
N LEU A 321 -16.48 -24.15 33.51
CA LEU A 321 -17.76 -23.82 32.86
C LEU A 321 -18.94 -24.58 33.50
N LEU A 322 -18.74 -25.85 33.88
CA LEU A 322 -19.75 -26.63 34.60
C LEU A 322 -20.06 -26.02 35.97
N TYR A 323 -19.02 -25.63 36.72
CA TYR A 323 -19.19 -24.90 37.99
C TYR A 323 -20.03 -23.63 37.82
N LEU A 324 -19.70 -22.79 36.83
CA LEU A 324 -20.47 -21.56 36.54
C LEU A 324 -21.91 -21.86 36.07
N SER A 325 -22.14 -22.97 35.37
CA SER A 325 -23.49 -23.37 34.90
C SER A 325 -24.44 -23.83 36.03
N GLU A 326 -23.87 -24.10 37.21
CA GLU A 326 -24.59 -24.47 38.42
C GLU A 326 -24.63 -23.33 39.45
N ASN A 327 -23.82 -22.29 39.27
CA ASN A 327 -23.68 -21.18 40.22
C ASN A 327 -24.01 -19.83 39.56
N GLU A 328 -25.29 -19.43 39.67
CA GLU A 328 -25.82 -18.19 39.08
C GLU A 328 -25.12 -16.93 39.60
N GLU A 329 -24.73 -16.89 40.87
CA GLU A 329 -24.04 -15.74 41.47
C GLU A 329 -22.66 -15.54 40.82
N GLU A 330 -21.86 -16.60 40.72
CA GLU A 330 -20.53 -16.53 40.08
C GLU A 330 -20.63 -16.24 38.58
N TYR A 331 -21.63 -16.82 37.89
CA TYR A 331 -21.91 -16.49 36.50
C TYR A 331 -22.21 -15.00 36.32
N ASN A 332 -23.04 -14.43 37.20
CA ASN A 332 -23.46 -13.02 37.10
C ASN A 332 -22.31 -12.03 37.35
N LYS A 333 -21.22 -12.42 38.04
CA LYS A 333 -20.03 -11.58 38.21
C LYS A 333 -19.38 -11.17 36.88
N TYR A 334 -19.52 -11.99 35.83
CA TYR A 334 -19.03 -11.67 34.48
C TYR A 334 -19.82 -10.55 33.78
N PHE A 335 -20.91 -10.06 34.36
CA PHE A 335 -21.68 -8.93 33.83
C PHE A 335 -21.54 -7.66 34.67
N GLU A 336 -20.81 -7.69 35.79
CA GLU A 336 -20.59 -6.51 36.63
C GLU A 336 -19.91 -5.35 35.88
N TRP A 337 -19.08 -5.66 34.89
CA TRP A 337 -18.40 -4.65 34.07
C TRP A 337 -19.38 -3.71 33.35
N LYS A 338 -20.62 -4.15 33.10
CA LYS A 338 -21.66 -3.32 32.48
C LYS A 338 -21.97 -2.07 33.32
N ASN A 339 -21.73 -2.12 34.64
CA ASN A 339 -21.94 -1.02 35.57
C ASN A 339 -20.65 -0.25 35.91
N LYS A 340 -19.52 -0.57 35.28
CA LYS A 340 -18.20 0.04 35.55
C LYS A 340 -17.76 0.93 34.37
N PRO A 341 -16.92 1.95 34.58
CA PRO A 341 -16.28 2.66 33.47
C PRO A 341 -15.48 1.71 32.58
N TYR A 342 -15.43 1.98 31.27
CA TYR A 342 -14.59 1.21 30.37
C TYR A 342 -13.10 1.48 30.63
N PRO A 343 -12.24 0.44 30.56
CA PRO A 343 -10.79 0.61 30.58
C PRO A 343 -10.32 1.60 29.50
N ALA A 344 -9.26 2.35 29.78
CA ALA A 344 -8.72 3.32 28.83
C ALA A 344 -8.24 2.65 27.53
N ALA A 345 -7.57 1.50 27.64
CA ALA A 345 -7.13 0.71 26.49
C ALA A 345 -8.31 0.28 25.60
N PHE A 346 -9.40 -0.23 26.19
CA PHE A 346 -10.57 -0.64 25.42
C PHE A 346 -11.20 0.52 24.63
N LYS A 347 -11.32 1.70 25.25
CA LYS A 347 -11.80 2.91 24.57
C LYS A 347 -10.88 3.32 23.43
N GLU A 348 -9.57 3.30 23.65
CA GLU A 348 -8.56 3.58 22.63
C GLU A 348 -8.69 2.63 21.44
N LYS A 349 -8.84 1.31 21.67
CA LYS A 349 -9.07 0.34 20.61
C LYS A 349 -10.39 0.61 19.88
N TYR A 350 -11.46 0.95 20.59
CA TYR A 350 -12.75 1.30 20.00
C TYR A 350 -12.67 2.54 19.12
N ASP A 351 -11.99 3.59 19.59
CA ASP A 351 -11.77 4.83 18.86
C ASP A 351 -10.93 4.61 17.58
N ARG A 352 -10.25 3.46 17.46
CA ARG A 352 -9.50 3.02 16.27
C ARG A 352 -10.20 1.97 15.42
N CYS A 353 -11.46 1.68 15.69
CA CYS A 353 -12.28 0.84 14.82
C CYS A 353 -12.18 1.35 13.38
N VAL A 354 -11.83 0.44 12.46
CA VAL A 354 -11.59 0.79 11.04
C VAL A 354 -12.79 1.50 10.39
N PHE A 355 -14.00 1.14 10.79
CA PHE A 355 -15.24 1.72 10.26
C PHE A 355 -15.55 3.12 10.83
N TYR A 356 -15.04 3.45 12.03
CA TYR A 356 -15.33 4.73 12.70
C TYR A 356 -14.28 5.79 12.39
N SER A 357 -13.00 5.43 12.45
CA SER A 357 -11.90 6.40 12.34
C SER A 357 -10.81 6.00 11.36
N GLY A 358 -10.90 4.82 10.72
CA GLY A 358 -9.86 4.31 9.81
C GLY A 358 -9.49 5.31 8.72
N GLU A 359 -10.49 5.93 8.07
CA GLU A 359 -10.25 6.95 7.03
C GLU A 359 -9.55 8.20 7.58
N CYS A 360 -9.93 8.66 8.78
CA CYS A 360 -9.37 9.87 9.35
C CYS A 360 -7.95 9.65 9.89
N ASN A 361 -7.69 8.47 10.47
CA ASN A 361 -6.36 8.07 10.92
C ASN A 361 -5.40 7.95 9.74
N LEU A 362 -5.84 7.33 8.63
CA LEU A 362 -5.05 7.29 7.40
C LEU A 362 -4.83 8.70 6.84
N CYS A 363 -5.89 9.50 6.70
CA CYS A 363 -5.81 10.86 6.18
C CYS A 363 -4.82 11.71 6.99
N THR A 364 -4.91 11.68 8.32
CA THR A 364 -4.02 12.40 9.22
C THR A 364 -2.57 11.95 9.06
N HIS A 365 -2.34 10.65 8.90
CA HIS A 365 -1.00 10.11 8.69
C HIS A 365 -0.39 10.54 7.35
N ILE A 366 -1.15 10.49 6.26
CA ILE A 366 -0.69 10.95 4.94
C ILE A 366 -0.34 12.44 5.01
N HIS A 367 -1.22 13.28 5.58
CA HIS A 367 -0.93 14.70 5.79
C HIS A 367 0.38 14.91 6.56
N LYS A 368 0.58 14.18 7.65
CA LYS A 368 1.82 14.24 8.45
C LYS A 368 3.06 13.95 7.60
N ILE A 369 3.04 12.91 6.77
CA ILE A 369 4.17 12.58 5.88
C ILE A 369 4.48 13.76 4.94
N TYR A 370 3.45 14.34 4.32
CA TYR A 370 3.65 15.49 3.44
C TYR A 370 4.14 16.73 4.17
N ASP A 371 3.64 17.00 5.38
CA ASP A 371 4.09 18.15 6.17
C ASP A 371 5.56 17.99 6.58
N GLU A 372 5.98 16.77 6.94
CA GLU A 372 7.38 16.46 7.23
C GLU A 372 8.29 16.65 6.00
N VAL A 373 7.84 16.23 4.81
CA VAL A 373 8.60 16.44 3.56
C VAL A 373 8.65 17.93 3.20
N LYS A 374 7.50 18.63 3.21
CA LYS A 374 7.43 20.07 2.95
C LYS A 374 8.30 20.88 3.90
N SER A 375 8.36 20.52 5.18
CA SER A 375 9.22 21.21 6.15
C SER A 375 10.72 21.12 5.82
N LYS A 376 11.10 20.10 5.04
CA LYS A 376 12.47 19.88 4.54
C LYS A 376 12.69 20.47 3.14
N GLU A 377 11.63 20.88 2.45
CA GLU A 377 11.66 21.41 1.10
C GLU A 377 11.54 22.93 1.08
N ASN A 378 12.50 23.60 0.43
CA ASN A 378 12.44 25.04 0.18
C ASN A 378 11.24 25.37 -0.75
N PRO A 379 10.52 26.51 -0.58
CA PRO A 379 9.26 26.85 -1.27
C PRO A 379 9.27 26.93 -2.81
N GLY A 380 10.40 26.64 -3.47
CA GLY A 380 10.55 26.59 -4.93
C GLY A 380 10.57 25.18 -5.53
N HIS A 381 10.43 24.11 -4.72
CA HIS A 381 10.70 22.74 -5.17
C HIS A 381 9.72 22.12 -6.17
N ARG A 382 8.51 22.69 -6.34
CA ARG A 382 7.46 22.06 -7.16
C ARG A 382 7.42 22.43 -8.66
N ILE A 383 8.31 23.29 -9.19
CA ILE A 383 8.06 23.88 -10.54
C ILE A 383 9.19 23.70 -11.57
N HIS A 384 10.46 23.49 -11.20
CA HIS A 384 11.56 23.59 -12.19
C HIS A 384 12.20 22.27 -12.65
N PHE A 385 11.97 21.16 -11.95
CA PHE A 385 12.66 19.89 -12.18
C PHE A 385 11.66 18.75 -12.41
N GLY A 386 12.04 17.76 -13.21
CA GLY A 386 11.14 16.68 -13.61
C GLY A 386 10.27 17.02 -14.83
N GLU A 387 9.51 16.04 -15.29
CA GLU A 387 8.66 16.14 -16.48
C GLU A 387 7.43 17.03 -16.21
N PRO A 388 7.11 17.99 -17.10
CA PRO A 388 5.83 18.68 -17.07
C PRO A 388 4.65 17.69 -17.05
N ALA A 389 3.54 18.04 -16.39
CA ALA A 389 2.40 17.14 -16.21
C ALA A 389 1.81 16.63 -17.54
N GLU A 390 1.87 17.44 -18.60
CA GLU A 390 1.46 17.10 -19.96
C GLU A 390 2.39 16.10 -20.66
N VAL A 391 3.69 16.13 -20.33
CA VAL A 391 4.70 15.20 -20.85
C VAL A 391 4.63 13.87 -20.11
N LYS A 392 4.55 13.94 -18.77
CA LYS A 392 4.57 12.79 -17.85
C LYS A 392 3.49 11.72 -18.13
N LYS A 393 2.39 12.10 -18.80
CA LYS A 393 1.27 11.22 -19.18
C LYS A 393 1.50 10.47 -20.49
N ASN A 394 2.44 10.91 -21.31
CA ASN A 394 2.74 10.27 -22.58
C ASN A 394 3.75 9.15 -22.36
N ILE A 395 3.47 7.94 -22.83
CA ILE A 395 4.51 6.92 -23.00
C ILE A 395 4.96 7.00 -24.44
N ARG A 396 6.25 7.23 -24.66
CA ARG A 396 6.84 7.26 -25.99
C ARG A 396 8.14 6.48 -25.99
N ILE A 397 8.35 5.78 -27.10
CA ILE A 397 9.52 4.96 -27.32
C ILE A 397 10.37 5.69 -28.37
N ALA A 398 11.67 5.77 -28.12
CA ALA A 398 12.62 6.22 -29.11
C ALA A 398 13.27 5.01 -29.78
N GLN A 399 13.18 4.95 -31.10
CA GLN A 399 13.90 3.95 -31.88
C GLN A 399 15.26 4.51 -32.29
N PHE A 400 16.31 3.77 -31.93
CA PHE A 400 17.69 4.07 -32.28
C PHE A 400 18.09 3.22 -33.50
N THR A 401 18.42 3.88 -34.60
CA THR A 401 18.87 3.30 -35.87
C THR A 401 20.40 3.37 -36.00
N HIS A 402 20.93 3.06 -37.19
CA HIS A 402 22.36 3.23 -37.46
C HIS A 402 22.73 4.72 -37.40
N ASN A 403 23.76 5.07 -36.63
CA ASN A 403 24.22 6.44 -36.36
C ASN A 403 23.27 7.31 -35.52
N SER A 404 22.34 6.72 -34.76
CA SER A 404 21.59 7.46 -33.75
C SER A 404 22.47 7.81 -32.56
N CYS A 405 22.43 9.08 -32.13
CA CYS A 405 23.18 9.53 -30.95
C CYS A 405 22.46 10.71 -30.29
N ILE A 406 22.47 10.73 -28.96
CA ILE A 406 22.19 11.94 -28.17
C ILE A 406 23.46 12.31 -27.45
N GLU A 407 23.96 13.50 -27.67
CA GLU A 407 25.12 14.03 -26.94
C GLU A 407 24.62 15.04 -25.91
N VAL A 408 25.00 14.80 -24.65
CA VAL A 408 24.67 15.68 -23.53
C VAL A 408 25.82 16.65 -23.34
N ASN A 409 25.56 17.92 -23.66
CA ASN A 409 26.50 19.01 -23.50
C ASN A 409 26.40 19.52 -22.06
N ARG A 410 27.32 19.11 -21.20
CA ARG A 410 27.32 19.57 -19.80
C ARG A 410 28.14 20.83 -19.68
N ASN A 411 27.65 21.77 -18.89
CA ASN A 411 28.46 22.91 -18.45
C ASN A 411 29.33 22.48 -17.26
N ALA A 412 30.65 22.55 -17.42
CA ALA A 412 31.64 22.15 -16.40
C ALA A 412 31.51 22.94 -15.08
N SER A 413 30.87 24.11 -15.08
CA SER A 413 30.66 24.94 -13.88
C SER A 413 29.44 24.54 -13.04
N SER A 414 28.49 23.78 -13.61
CA SER A 414 27.28 23.33 -12.90
C SER A 414 27.27 21.84 -12.55
N HIS A 415 28.11 21.03 -13.20
CA HIS A 415 28.10 19.58 -13.08
C HIS A 415 29.27 19.05 -12.26
N LYS A 416 29.04 17.98 -11.49
CA LYS A 416 30.16 17.21 -10.92
C LYS A 416 30.72 16.26 -11.99
N PRO A 417 32.05 16.07 -12.07
CA PRO A 417 32.64 15.07 -12.95
C PRO A 417 32.05 13.68 -12.64
N ILE A 418 31.73 12.90 -13.68
CA ILE A 418 31.38 11.48 -13.53
C ILE A 418 32.70 10.70 -13.58
N ALA A 419 33.53 10.88 -12.55
CA ALA A 419 34.84 10.24 -12.44
C ALA A 419 34.88 9.41 -11.16
N GLY A 420 35.19 8.11 -11.28
CA GLY A 420 35.16 7.16 -10.19
C GLY A 420 33.84 6.42 -10.05
N GLN A 421 32.98 6.84 -9.11
CA GLN A 421 31.73 6.14 -8.77
C GLN A 421 30.53 6.67 -9.53
N PHE A 422 29.76 5.80 -10.18
CA PHE A 422 28.53 6.19 -10.86
C PHE A 422 27.57 5.02 -11.04
N THR A 423 26.31 5.34 -11.37
CA THR A 423 25.31 4.34 -11.77
C THR A 423 24.60 4.78 -13.04
N PHE A 424 24.59 3.91 -14.04
CA PHE A 424 23.81 4.06 -15.26
C PHE A 424 22.58 3.15 -15.20
N MET A 425 21.43 3.65 -15.62
CA MET A 425 20.19 2.87 -15.66
C MET A 425 19.36 3.17 -16.92
N SER A 426 18.79 2.12 -17.51
CA SER A 426 17.95 2.26 -18.71
C SER A 426 16.92 1.15 -18.87
N TRP A 427 15.81 1.46 -19.52
CA TRP A 427 14.89 0.47 -20.11
C TRP A 427 15.24 0.28 -21.58
N ILE A 428 15.42 -0.97 -21.99
CA ILE A 428 15.76 -1.33 -23.37
C ILE A 428 14.78 -2.37 -23.93
N TYR A 429 14.58 -2.32 -25.24
CA TYR A 429 13.80 -3.31 -26.01
C TYR A 429 14.65 -3.76 -27.21
N PRO A 430 15.42 -4.86 -27.10
CA PRO A 430 16.29 -5.30 -28.18
C PRO A 430 15.50 -6.04 -29.28
N GLU A 431 15.63 -5.58 -30.52
CA GLU A 431 15.02 -6.20 -31.70
C GLU A 431 15.93 -7.25 -32.36
N SER A 432 15.33 -8.28 -32.97
CA SER A 432 16.05 -9.33 -33.71
C SER A 432 16.68 -8.76 -34.97
N GLY A 433 18.01 -8.63 -34.99
CA GLY A 433 18.76 -8.14 -36.16
C GLY A 433 19.92 -7.19 -35.83
N SER A 434 19.96 -6.66 -34.61
CA SER A 434 21.03 -5.75 -34.19
C SER A 434 22.36 -6.47 -33.94
N SER A 435 23.47 -5.87 -34.40
CA SER A 435 24.83 -6.14 -33.89
C SER A 435 24.98 -5.60 -32.46
N SER A 436 26.14 -5.76 -31.82
CA SER A 436 26.42 -5.11 -30.53
C SER A 436 26.12 -3.61 -30.58
N LYS A 437 25.52 -3.07 -29.51
CA LYS A 437 25.08 -1.68 -29.40
C LYS A 437 25.67 -1.04 -28.17
N ILE A 438 26.30 0.12 -28.37
CA ILE A 438 26.71 1.00 -27.27
C ILE A 438 25.47 1.77 -26.81
N LEU A 439 25.18 1.67 -25.52
CA LEU A 439 24.06 2.31 -24.82
C LEU A 439 24.49 3.47 -23.92
N PHE A 440 25.78 3.63 -23.67
CA PHE A 440 26.34 4.78 -22.99
C PHE A 440 27.82 4.79 -23.26
N SER A 441 28.36 5.95 -23.56
CA SER A 441 29.81 6.10 -23.72
C SER A 441 30.28 7.44 -23.21
N VAL A 442 31.40 7.40 -22.51
CA VAL A 442 32.05 8.57 -21.94
C VAL A 442 33.54 8.30 -21.81
N ASP A 443 34.38 9.10 -22.46
CA ASP A 443 35.83 8.87 -22.55
C ASP A 443 36.18 7.41 -22.93
N SER A 444 36.86 6.67 -22.04
CA SER A 444 37.21 5.25 -22.23
C SER A 444 36.09 4.29 -21.82
N ILE A 445 35.04 4.76 -21.14
CA ILE A 445 33.94 3.94 -20.66
C ILE A 445 32.93 3.71 -21.78
N SER A 446 32.52 2.46 -21.97
CA SER A 446 31.34 2.11 -22.75
C SER A 446 30.47 1.08 -22.03
N ILE A 447 29.16 1.30 -22.01
CA ILE A 447 28.16 0.34 -21.56
C ILE A 447 27.32 0.00 -22.77
N GLY A 448 26.98 -1.27 -22.95
CA GLY A 448 26.17 -1.68 -24.08
C GLY A 448 25.63 -3.09 -23.96
N ILE A 449 25.03 -3.55 -25.05
CA ILE A 449 24.64 -4.95 -25.20
C ILE A 449 25.46 -5.59 -26.32
N SER A 450 26.01 -6.76 -26.04
CA SER A 450 26.75 -7.56 -27.02
C SER A 450 25.94 -8.77 -27.44
N ARG A 451 25.91 -9.05 -28.74
CA ARG A 451 25.12 -10.17 -29.27
C ARG A 451 25.95 -11.44 -29.24
N VAL A 452 25.41 -12.46 -28.58
CA VAL A 452 25.94 -13.83 -28.62
C VAL A 452 24.79 -14.74 -29.07
N TRP A 453 24.91 -15.27 -30.29
CA TRP A 453 23.85 -16.05 -30.97
C TRP A 453 22.50 -15.30 -31.07
N LYS A 454 21.47 -15.78 -30.37
CA LYS A 454 20.10 -15.25 -30.36
C LYS A 454 19.76 -14.50 -29.07
N GLN A 455 20.78 -14.08 -28.31
CA GLN A 455 20.61 -13.39 -27.04
C GLN A 455 21.58 -12.20 -26.98
N PHE A 456 21.20 -11.17 -26.21
CA PHE A 456 22.08 -10.07 -25.85
C PHE A 456 22.60 -10.25 -24.42
N TYR A 457 23.80 -9.75 -24.16
CA TYR A 457 24.37 -9.69 -22.83
C TYR A 457 24.81 -8.26 -22.54
N LEU A 458 24.50 -7.78 -21.34
CA LEU A 458 24.94 -6.46 -20.88
C LEU A 458 26.46 -6.49 -20.73
N TYR A 459 27.15 -5.44 -21.16
CA TYR A 459 28.58 -5.29 -20.93
C TYR A 459 28.92 -3.89 -20.44
N TYR A 460 30.06 -3.81 -19.76
CA TYR A 460 30.77 -2.59 -19.39
C TYR A 460 32.21 -2.74 -19.86
N CYS A 461 32.78 -1.70 -20.45
CA CYS A 461 34.20 -1.64 -20.80
C CYS A 461 34.79 -0.32 -20.32
N ASN A 462 36.05 -0.36 -19.89
CA ASN A 462 36.92 0.79 -19.68
C ASN A 462 38.19 0.60 -20.52
N GLY A 463 38.25 1.25 -21.68
CA GLY A 463 39.26 0.97 -22.70
C GLY A 463 39.15 -0.49 -23.16
N ASP A 464 40.24 -1.24 -23.04
CA ASP A 464 40.30 -2.66 -23.41
C ASP A 464 39.80 -3.60 -22.30
N ASN A 465 39.55 -3.09 -21.09
CA ASN A 465 39.09 -3.89 -19.96
C ASN A 465 37.56 -4.01 -19.98
N CYS A 466 37.04 -5.15 -20.43
CA CYS A 466 35.60 -5.40 -20.55
C CYS A 466 35.09 -6.48 -19.59
N VAL A 467 33.89 -6.24 -19.06
CA VAL A 467 33.09 -7.15 -18.26
C VAL A 467 31.79 -7.40 -19.02
N THR A 468 31.40 -8.67 -19.17
CA THR A 468 30.11 -9.07 -19.76
C THR A 468 29.29 -9.82 -18.72
N GLY A 469 27.99 -9.57 -18.69
CA GLY A 469 27.03 -10.25 -17.84
C GLY A 469 26.81 -11.70 -18.24
N GLU A 470 26.19 -12.48 -17.35
CA GLU A 470 25.88 -13.89 -17.56
C GLU A 470 24.40 -14.12 -17.91
N LYS A 471 23.52 -13.17 -17.55
CA LYS A 471 22.08 -13.25 -17.82
C LYS A 471 21.77 -12.80 -19.24
N PRO A 472 21.14 -13.66 -20.06
CA PRO A 472 20.73 -13.25 -21.38
C PRO A 472 19.55 -12.29 -21.34
N ILE A 473 19.56 -11.36 -22.29
CA ILE A 473 18.52 -10.39 -22.60
C ILE A 473 17.85 -10.88 -23.89
N PRO A 474 16.66 -11.50 -23.82
CA PRO A 474 15.94 -12.01 -24.99
C PRO A 474 15.50 -10.89 -25.93
N PHE A 475 15.34 -11.22 -27.21
CA PHE A 475 14.76 -10.28 -28.19
C PHE A 475 13.26 -10.11 -27.97
N GLY A 476 12.75 -8.92 -28.28
CA GLY A 476 11.31 -8.66 -28.29
C GLY A 476 10.68 -8.47 -26.90
N GLU A 477 11.50 -8.27 -25.86
CA GLU A 477 11.02 -8.05 -24.50
C GLU A 477 11.66 -6.82 -23.87
N TRP A 478 10.88 -6.07 -23.08
CA TRP A 478 11.43 -4.99 -22.27
C TRP A 478 12.31 -5.55 -21.15
N ARG A 479 13.48 -4.92 -20.98
CA ARG A 479 14.39 -5.22 -19.89
C ARG A 479 14.90 -3.92 -19.28
N HIS A 480 14.95 -3.88 -17.97
CA HIS A 480 15.67 -2.84 -17.26
C HIS A 480 17.12 -3.29 -17.05
N ILE A 481 18.07 -2.42 -17.37
CA ILE A 481 19.50 -2.67 -17.15
C ILE A 481 20.07 -1.60 -16.23
N ALA A 482 21.06 -1.98 -15.42
CA ALA A 482 21.87 -1.02 -14.69
C ALA A 482 23.33 -1.47 -14.60
N VAL A 483 24.23 -0.49 -14.53
CA VAL A 483 25.66 -0.69 -14.23
C VAL A 483 26.01 0.25 -13.10
N SER A 484 26.57 -0.28 -12.01
CA SER A 484 27.01 0.52 -10.87
C SER A 484 28.49 0.27 -10.61
N ILE A 485 29.25 1.34 -10.42
CA ILE A 485 30.70 1.31 -10.20
C ILE A 485 31.01 1.94 -8.85
N THR A 486 31.75 1.21 -8.02
CA THR A 486 32.19 1.65 -6.69
C THR A 486 33.71 1.64 -6.61
N ASN A 487 34.34 2.78 -6.35
CA ASN A 487 35.77 2.84 -6.05
C ASN A 487 35.98 2.32 -4.63
N GLU A 488 36.70 1.22 -4.48
CA GLU A 488 37.09 0.66 -3.18
C GLU A 488 38.37 1.36 -2.67
N THR A 489 39.28 1.71 -3.59
CA THR A 489 40.48 2.51 -3.31
C THR A 489 40.77 3.47 -4.47
N ALA A 490 41.82 4.30 -4.38
CA ALA A 490 42.26 5.14 -5.49
C ALA A 490 42.65 4.36 -6.77
N ARG A 491 42.87 3.04 -6.66
CA ARG A 491 43.35 2.18 -7.77
C ARG A 491 42.45 0.99 -8.06
N THR A 492 41.37 0.80 -7.32
CA THR A 492 40.52 -0.40 -7.45
C THR A 492 39.06 -0.03 -7.46
N GLU A 493 38.31 -0.65 -8.36
CA GLU A 493 36.87 -0.44 -8.53
C GLU A 493 36.13 -1.78 -8.55
N THR A 494 34.91 -1.79 -8.03
CA THR A 494 33.97 -2.90 -8.13
C THR A 494 32.90 -2.52 -9.14
N ILE A 495 32.77 -3.34 -10.19
CA ILE A 495 31.79 -3.16 -11.27
C ILE A 495 30.65 -4.15 -11.05
N ARG A 496 29.42 -3.66 -10.98
CA ARG A 496 28.21 -4.49 -10.83
C ARG A 496 27.26 -4.26 -11.99
N LEU A 497 26.85 -5.35 -12.63
CA LEU A 497 25.86 -5.39 -13.69
C LEU A 497 24.53 -5.89 -13.14
N TYR A 498 23.41 -5.31 -13.60
CA TYR A 498 22.06 -5.68 -13.17
C TYR A 498 21.11 -5.82 -14.35
N VAL A 499 20.26 -6.84 -14.29
CA VAL A 499 19.13 -7.05 -15.22
C VAL A 499 17.84 -7.18 -14.40
N ASN A 500 16.84 -6.36 -14.72
CA ASN A 500 15.58 -6.23 -13.99
C ASN A 500 15.77 -5.99 -12.47
N GLY A 501 16.81 -5.22 -12.12
CA GLY A 501 17.12 -4.86 -10.73
C GLY A 501 17.73 -5.99 -9.91
N LEU A 502 18.01 -7.14 -10.53
CA LEU A 502 18.74 -8.25 -9.92
C LEU A 502 20.20 -8.19 -10.37
N GLU A 503 21.12 -8.41 -9.44
CA GLU A 503 22.56 -8.50 -9.77
C GLU A 503 22.78 -9.66 -10.74
N ASP A 504 23.56 -9.39 -11.78
CA ASP A 504 23.98 -10.32 -12.81
C ASP A 504 25.42 -10.75 -12.56
N VAL A 505 26.35 -9.79 -12.54
CA VAL A 505 27.78 -10.00 -12.31
C VAL A 505 28.33 -8.92 -11.40
N SER A 506 29.26 -9.29 -10.52
CA SER A 506 30.06 -8.40 -9.68
C SER A 506 31.54 -8.74 -9.85
N LEU A 507 32.35 -7.80 -10.30
CA LEU A 507 33.79 -8.01 -10.56
C LEU A 507 34.64 -6.91 -9.96
N PHE A 508 35.80 -7.33 -9.45
CA PHE A 508 36.84 -6.44 -8.95
C PHE A 508 37.85 -6.12 -10.06
N SER A 509 38.11 -4.84 -10.28
CA SER A 509 39.03 -4.31 -11.28
C SER A 509 40.17 -3.54 -10.62
N SER A 510 41.40 -3.78 -11.09
CA SER A 510 42.63 -3.10 -10.63
C SER A 510 42.98 -1.84 -11.45
N SER A 511 42.08 -1.41 -12.34
CA SER A 511 42.21 -0.16 -13.10
C SER A 511 41.05 0.75 -12.75
N SER A 512 41.31 1.93 -12.18
CA SER A 512 40.28 2.93 -11.85
C SER A 512 40.20 4.03 -12.91
N VAL A 513 39.00 4.55 -13.15
CA VAL A 513 38.79 5.72 -14.02
C VAL A 513 39.14 7.01 -13.26
N THR A 514 40.19 7.72 -13.70
CA THR A 514 40.67 8.96 -13.04
C THR A 514 40.35 10.24 -13.80
N SER A 515 39.72 10.19 -14.98
CA SER A 515 39.47 11.37 -15.82
C SER A 515 38.15 12.08 -15.50
N GLU A 516 38.20 13.40 -15.35
CA GLU A 516 37.03 14.26 -15.16
C GLU A 516 36.19 14.36 -16.45
N VAL A 517 35.01 13.75 -16.42
CA VAL A 517 34.09 13.71 -17.56
C VAL A 517 33.35 15.03 -17.76
N SER A 518 33.41 15.57 -18.98
CA SER A 518 32.64 16.77 -19.41
C SER A 518 31.43 16.46 -20.30
N ASN A 519 31.53 15.66 -21.37
CA ASN A 519 30.38 15.34 -22.25
C ASN A 519 30.17 13.83 -22.39
N PHE A 520 28.92 13.36 -22.47
CA PHE A 520 28.61 11.93 -22.66
C PHE A 520 27.55 11.74 -23.75
N LYS A 521 27.56 10.56 -24.38
CA LYS A 521 26.57 10.16 -25.38
C LYS A 521 25.61 9.12 -24.80
N PHE A 522 24.31 9.33 -25.02
CA PHE A 522 23.14 8.41 -24.95
C PHE A 522 21.96 8.89 -24.06
N GLY A 523 20.76 8.31 -24.26
CA GLY A 523 19.48 8.73 -23.68
C GLY A 523 18.96 7.90 -22.50
N CYS A 524 19.51 8.10 -21.29
CA CYS A 524 19.21 7.29 -20.10
C CYS A 524 19.36 8.08 -18.78
N LYS A 525 19.17 7.40 -17.63
CA LYS A 525 19.35 7.97 -16.29
C LYS A 525 20.79 7.72 -15.82
N VAL A 526 21.45 8.76 -15.30
CA VAL A 526 22.84 8.67 -14.81
C VAL A 526 22.98 9.34 -13.46
N TRP A 527 23.50 8.61 -12.48
CA TRP A 527 23.88 9.11 -11.16
C TRP A 527 25.40 9.18 -11.05
N ASN A 528 25.94 10.20 -10.39
CA ASN A 528 27.35 10.27 -9.98
C ASN A 528 27.65 9.53 -8.67
N THR A 529 26.78 8.60 -8.28
CA THR A 529 26.95 7.77 -7.09
C THR A 529 26.67 6.31 -7.44
N ALA A 530 27.30 5.39 -6.70
CA ALA A 530 26.99 3.98 -6.76
C ALA A 530 25.67 3.71 -6.00
N LEU A 531 24.61 3.33 -6.71
CA LEU A 531 23.34 2.95 -6.11
C LEU A 531 23.38 1.48 -5.69
N SER A 532 22.76 1.17 -4.55
CA SER A 532 22.58 -0.21 -4.09
C SER A 532 21.62 -0.99 -4.99
N ALA A 533 21.74 -2.32 -5.01
CA ALA A 533 20.82 -3.21 -5.71
C ALA A 533 19.35 -2.96 -5.35
N GLU A 534 19.07 -2.70 -4.06
CA GLU A 534 17.73 -2.35 -3.60
C GLU A 534 17.22 -1.03 -4.19
N THR A 535 18.05 0.01 -4.21
CA THR A 535 17.70 1.30 -4.82
C THR A 535 17.45 1.14 -6.32
N ILE A 536 18.25 0.33 -7.01
CA ILE A 536 18.08 0.02 -8.44
C ILE A 536 16.75 -0.72 -8.68
N ARG A 537 16.40 -1.71 -7.86
CA ARG A 537 15.13 -2.43 -7.98
C ARG A 537 13.93 -1.52 -7.73
N LYS A 538 13.98 -0.68 -6.71
CA LYS A 538 12.89 0.27 -6.38
C LYS A 538 12.71 1.36 -7.43
N SER A 539 13.80 1.82 -8.04
CA SER A 539 13.78 2.88 -9.06
C SER A 539 13.15 2.45 -10.39
N MET A 540 13.08 1.14 -10.67
CA MET A 540 12.40 0.61 -11.87
C MET A 540 10.93 1.03 -11.94
N PHE A 541 10.26 1.10 -10.79
CA PHE A 541 8.82 1.34 -10.69
C PHE A 541 8.48 2.76 -10.23
N LYS A 542 9.46 3.68 -10.20
CA LYS A 542 9.31 5.04 -9.68
C LYS A 542 9.60 6.10 -10.76
N LYS A 543 8.78 7.15 -10.79
CA LYS A 543 9.09 8.40 -11.52
C LYS A 543 9.99 9.30 -10.67
N PHE A 544 10.94 9.98 -11.31
CA PHE A 544 11.94 10.83 -10.65
C PHE A 544 11.53 12.29 -10.69
N ARG A 545 11.89 13.04 -9.65
CA ARG A 545 11.73 14.50 -9.58
C ARG A 545 12.81 15.22 -10.39
N GLY A 546 13.96 14.58 -10.64
CA GLY A 546 15.04 15.12 -11.45
C GLY A 546 16.19 15.76 -10.65
N ASP A 547 15.98 16.03 -9.38
CA ASP A 547 16.96 16.63 -8.48
C ASP A 547 17.38 15.67 -7.35
N GLU A 548 17.06 14.39 -7.49
CA GLU A 548 17.53 13.34 -6.59
C GLU A 548 19.04 13.49 -6.36
N VAL A 549 19.46 13.26 -5.12
CA VAL A 549 20.85 13.43 -4.73
C VAL A 549 21.73 12.57 -5.64
N GLY A 550 22.62 13.25 -6.38
CA GLY A 550 23.56 12.64 -7.30
C GLY A 550 23.02 12.28 -8.69
N LEU A 551 21.75 12.55 -9.01
CA LEU A 551 21.25 12.40 -10.38
C LEU A 551 21.82 13.50 -11.28
N GLU A 552 22.65 13.13 -12.24
CA GLU A 552 23.33 14.05 -13.16
C GLU A 552 22.59 14.23 -14.49
N ALA A 553 21.81 13.23 -14.89
CA ALA A 553 20.96 13.32 -16.08
C ALA A 553 19.73 12.43 -15.94
N TYR A 554 18.58 12.95 -16.33
CA TYR A 554 17.31 12.22 -16.33
C TYR A 554 16.58 12.45 -17.64
N MET A 555 16.77 11.54 -18.58
CA MET A 555 16.17 11.65 -19.90
C MET A 555 14.97 10.72 -19.99
N THR A 556 13.85 11.25 -20.47
CA THR A 556 12.69 10.45 -20.87
C THR A 556 12.36 10.74 -22.32
N PHE A 557 11.69 9.80 -22.96
CA PHE A 557 11.28 9.94 -24.35
C PHE A 557 9.84 10.41 -24.50
N ASN A 558 9.18 10.75 -23.39
CA ASN A 558 7.75 11.03 -23.28
C ASN A 558 7.29 12.30 -24.02
N ASP A 559 8.23 13.18 -24.39
CA ASP A 559 7.97 14.43 -25.12
C ASP A 559 8.20 14.28 -26.65
N VAL A 560 7.83 15.29 -27.44
CA VAL A 560 8.15 15.39 -28.87
C VAL A 560 9.66 15.51 -29.06
N VAL A 561 10.30 16.32 -28.24
CA VAL A 561 11.75 16.54 -28.25
C VAL A 561 12.34 15.94 -26.98
N VAL A 562 13.36 15.08 -27.13
CA VAL A 562 14.05 14.51 -25.97
C VAL A 562 14.66 15.64 -25.16
N SER A 563 14.43 15.62 -23.85
CA SER A 563 14.87 16.65 -22.91
C SER A 563 15.52 16.01 -21.68
N ASP A 564 16.45 16.74 -21.05
CA ASP A 564 16.95 16.41 -19.72
C ASP A 564 16.00 17.00 -18.67
N TYR A 565 15.36 16.11 -17.91
CA TYR A 565 14.48 16.42 -16.80
C TYR A 565 15.18 16.46 -15.45
N SER A 566 16.52 16.35 -15.43
CA SER A 566 17.30 16.57 -14.23
C SER A 566 17.27 18.05 -13.81
N LYS A 567 17.81 18.33 -12.62
CA LYS A 567 18.01 19.71 -12.16
C LYS A 567 18.96 20.54 -13.02
N TYR A 568 19.76 19.88 -13.84
CA TYR A 568 20.77 20.53 -14.67
C TYR A 568 20.26 21.00 -16.02
N ARG A 569 19.16 20.42 -16.53
CA ARG A 569 18.54 20.79 -17.82
C ARG A 569 19.58 20.88 -18.95
N SER A 570 20.45 19.89 -19.04
CA SER A 570 21.59 19.91 -19.97
C SER A 570 21.15 20.04 -21.42
N ALA A 571 21.90 20.81 -22.22
CA ALA A 571 21.64 20.96 -23.65
C ALA A 571 21.95 19.64 -24.38
N LEU A 572 21.10 19.27 -25.34
CA LEU A 572 21.19 18.00 -26.05
C LEU A 572 21.42 18.22 -27.55
N ALA A 573 22.38 17.49 -28.14
CA ALA A 573 22.51 17.37 -29.58
C ALA A 573 22.01 15.98 -30.02
N ILE A 574 20.93 15.94 -30.79
CA ILE A 574 20.22 14.71 -31.17
C ILE A 574 20.44 14.44 -32.65
N SER A 575 20.78 13.20 -33.00
CA SER A 575 20.98 12.74 -34.37
C SER A 575 20.28 11.42 -34.63
N ASN A 576 19.59 11.31 -35.77
CA ASN A 576 18.97 10.09 -36.30
C ASN A 576 18.05 9.32 -35.33
N ILE A 577 17.38 9.97 -34.39
CA ILE A 577 16.43 9.32 -33.48
C ILE A 577 15.01 9.47 -34.01
N ILE A 578 14.31 8.34 -34.08
CA ILE A 578 12.90 8.31 -34.46
C ILE A 578 12.10 8.22 -33.16
N ASN A 579 11.59 9.36 -32.69
CA ASN A 579 10.58 9.38 -31.62
C ASN A 579 9.27 8.87 -32.20
N SER A 580 8.73 7.77 -31.67
CA SER A 580 7.46 7.25 -32.15
C SER A 580 6.30 8.13 -31.63
N ASN A 581 5.93 9.16 -32.39
CA ASN A 581 4.52 9.60 -32.46
C ASN A 581 3.82 9.03 -33.71
N SER A 582 4.46 8.10 -34.42
CA SER A 582 3.89 7.57 -35.65
C SER A 582 2.79 6.58 -35.34
N SER A 583 1.60 6.88 -35.84
CA SER A 583 0.44 6.01 -36.03
C SER A 583 0.76 4.59 -36.55
N LYS A 584 1.99 4.30 -36.97
CA LYS A 584 2.46 2.97 -37.38
C LYS A 584 2.85 2.05 -36.22
N VAL A 585 3.36 2.55 -35.10
CA VAL A 585 3.70 1.68 -33.94
C VAL A 585 2.44 1.35 -33.15
N LYS A 586 1.53 2.33 -32.97
CA LYS A 586 0.21 2.08 -32.39
C LYS A 586 -0.62 1.13 -33.26
N ALA A 587 -0.59 1.27 -34.60
CA ALA A 587 -1.22 0.32 -35.51
C ALA A 587 -0.54 -1.07 -35.56
N PHE A 588 0.75 -1.17 -35.21
CA PHE A 588 1.42 -2.48 -35.09
C PHE A 588 0.98 -3.19 -33.81
N TYR A 589 0.91 -2.50 -32.66
CA TYR A 589 0.47 -3.09 -31.39
C TYR A 589 -1.05 -3.30 -31.33
N GLU A 590 -1.87 -2.35 -31.79
CA GLU A 590 -3.32 -2.53 -31.91
C GLU A 590 -3.67 -3.50 -33.05
N GLY A 591 -2.93 -3.49 -34.16
CA GLY A 591 -3.11 -4.43 -35.27
C GLY A 591 -2.78 -5.87 -34.91
N VAL A 592 -1.73 -6.12 -34.11
CA VAL A 592 -1.40 -7.47 -33.58
C VAL A 592 -2.46 -7.90 -32.56
N SER A 593 -3.00 -6.98 -31.77
CA SER A 593 -4.12 -7.25 -30.83
C SER A 593 -5.41 -7.63 -31.57
N TRP A 594 -5.76 -6.89 -32.64
CA TRP A 594 -6.92 -7.20 -33.48
C TRP A 594 -6.71 -8.48 -34.30
N LEU A 595 -5.49 -8.75 -34.79
CA LEU A 595 -5.20 -10.00 -35.49
C LEU A 595 -5.28 -11.21 -34.53
N LEU A 596 -4.83 -11.07 -33.29
CA LEU A 596 -4.95 -12.12 -32.25
C LEU A 596 -6.40 -12.33 -31.81
N ILE A 597 -7.18 -11.25 -31.65
CA ILE A 597 -8.63 -11.33 -31.38
C ILE A 597 -9.36 -11.95 -32.57
N TYR A 598 -9.00 -11.60 -33.80
CA TYR A 598 -9.60 -12.15 -35.02
C TYR A 598 -9.23 -13.63 -35.20
N LEU A 599 -7.97 -14.01 -34.94
CA LEU A 599 -7.52 -15.41 -34.95
C LEU A 599 -8.19 -16.22 -33.83
N TRP A 600 -8.39 -15.63 -32.65
CA TRP A 600 -9.13 -16.25 -31.56
C TRP A 600 -10.62 -16.44 -31.90
N LEU A 601 -11.30 -15.40 -32.42
CA LEU A 601 -12.69 -15.49 -32.88
C LEU A 601 -12.85 -16.48 -34.06
N TYR A 602 -11.88 -16.52 -34.97
CA TYR A 602 -11.85 -17.48 -36.08
C TYR A 602 -11.64 -18.91 -35.58
N GLN A 603 -10.78 -19.12 -34.58
CA GLN A 603 -10.59 -20.41 -33.92
C GLN A 603 -11.85 -20.86 -33.16
N GLN A 604 -12.56 -19.95 -32.48
CA GLN A 604 -13.85 -20.25 -31.84
C GLN A 604 -14.94 -20.60 -32.86
N SER A 605 -14.97 -19.91 -34.01
CA SER A 605 -15.88 -20.21 -35.14
C SER A 605 -15.61 -21.58 -35.76
N ILE A 606 -14.34 -21.97 -35.91
CA ILE A 606 -13.97 -23.32 -36.39
C ILE A 606 -14.39 -24.38 -35.38
N ILE A 607 -14.15 -24.16 -34.08
CA ILE A 607 -14.55 -25.08 -33.00
C ILE A 607 -16.07 -25.26 -32.96
N GLN A 608 -16.85 -24.17 -33.09
CA GLN A 608 -18.31 -24.25 -33.18
C GLN A 608 -18.79 -25.00 -34.43
N LYS A 609 -18.16 -24.78 -35.58
CA LYS A 609 -18.48 -25.54 -36.81
C LYS A 609 -18.10 -27.01 -36.71
N GLN A 610 -17.01 -27.35 -36.02
CA GLN A 610 -16.62 -28.74 -35.75
C GLN A 610 -17.63 -29.43 -34.82
N GLN A 611 -18.05 -28.75 -33.76
CA GLN A 611 -19.08 -29.27 -32.84
C GLN A 611 -20.46 -29.43 -33.50
N GLN A 612 -20.81 -28.61 -34.50
CA GLN A 612 -22.03 -28.76 -35.30
C GLN A 612 -21.93 -29.84 -36.40
N LEU A 613 -20.73 -30.26 -36.78
CA LEU A 613 -20.51 -31.37 -37.72
C LEU A 613 -20.35 -32.72 -37.01
N GLU A 614 -20.02 -32.70 -35.71
CA GLU A 614 -19.96 -33.88 -34.83
C GLU A 614 -21.29 -34.20 -34.14
N GLN A 615 -22.26 -33.27 -34.17
CA GLN A 615 -23.68 -33.50 -33.87
C GLN A 615 -24.44 -33.86 -35.14
#